data_AF-A0A932CDK3-F1
#
_entry.id   AF-A0A932CDK3-F1
#
_cell.length_a   1.000
_cell.length_b   1.000
_cell.length_c   1.000
_cell.angle_alpha   90.00
_cell.angle_beta   90.00
_cell.angle_gamma   90.00
#
_symmetry.space_group_name_H-M   'P 1'
#
loop_
_entity.id
_entity.type
_entity.pdbx_description
1 polymer ?
#
loop_
_entity_poly.entity_id
_entity_poly.type
_entity_poly.pdbx_seq_one_letter_code
_entity_poly.pdbx_strand_id
1 'polypeptide(L)'
;MTLVEKILAAHTGKKKVRPGEFVNVKVDLVLANDITAPIAIREFQRFGVDKVFDPEKVVMVADHFVPNKDITSAEQSKLMREFCYQREIIHFDVG
;
A
#
# COMPACT_ATOMS: atom_id res chain seq x y z
N MET A 1 -15.82 11.22 -22.26
CA MET A 1 -14.90 10.74 -21.22
C MET A 1 -13.63 10.19 -21.86
N THR A 2 -12.48 10.64 -21.38
CA THR A 2 -11.15 10.08 -21.67
C THR A 2 -11.00 8.69 -21.06
N LEU A 3 -9.88 8.01 -21.33
CA LEU A 3 -9.57 6.72 -20.72
C LEU A 3 -9.50 6.81 -19.18
N VAL A 4 -8.80 7.83 -18.65
CA VAL A 4 -8.66 8.05 -17.21
C VAL A 4 -10.03 8.28 -16.55
N GLU A 5 -10.88 9.11 -17.16
CA GLU A 5 -12.24 9.35 -16.66
C GLU A 5 -13.08 8.07 -16.64
N LYS A 6 -12.96 7.21 -17.66
CA LYS A 6 -13.67 5.92 -17.68
C LYS A 6 -13.19 4.97 -16.57
N ILE A 7 -11.87 4.89 -16.32
CA ILE A 7 -11.31 4.06 -15.24
C ILE A 7 -11.81 4.56 -13.89
N LEU A 8 -11.74 5.87 -13.62
CA LEU A 8 -12.24 6.46 -12.38
C LEU A 8 -13.76 6.28 -12.22
N ALA A 9 -14.54 6.48 -13.29
CA ALA A 9 -15.98 6.25 -13.27
C ALA A 9 -16.32 4.79 -12.89
N ALA A 10 -15.60 3.82 -13.46
CA ALA A 10 -15.78 2.39 -13.16
C ALA A 10 -15.53 2.06 -11.68
N HIS A 11 -14.56 2.72 -11.03
CA HIS A 11 -14.18 2.46 -9.62
C HIS A 11 -14.86 3.40 -8.61
N THR A 12 -15.78 4.26 -9.07
CA THR A 12 -16.58 5.17 -8.22
C THR A 12 -18.07 4.82 -8.25
N GLY A 13 -18.50 3.87 -9.09
CA GLY A 13 -19.92 3.55 -9.34
C GLY A 13 -20.68 4.66 -10.09
N LYS A 14 -19.97 5.66 -10.62
CA LYS A 14 -20.58 6.78 -11.37
C LYS A 14 -20.65 6.43 -12.85
N LYS A 15 -21.72 6.87 -13.53
CA LYS A 15 -21.82 6.76 -15.00
C LYS A 15 -20.83 7.65 -15.75
N LYS A 16 -20.41 8.75 -15.11
CA LYS A 16 -19.43 9.70 -15.65
C LYS A 16 -18.71 10.45 -14.54
N VAL A 17 -17.49 10.87 -14.82
CA VAL A 17 -16.71 11.84 -14.03
C VAL A 17 -16.13 12.89 -14.98
N ARG A 18 -15.65 14.02 -14.44
CA ARG A 18 -15.02 15.10 -15.20
C ARG A 18 -13.83 15.71 -14.44
N PRO A 19 -12.92 16.45 -15.10
CA PRO A 19 -11.77 17.06 -14.44
C PRO A 19 -12.24 18.11 -13.42
N GLY A 20 -11.53 18.20 -12.29
CA GLY A 20 -11.87 19.10 -11.18
C GLY A 20 -12.95 18.58 -10.22
N GLU A 21 -13.49 17.37 -10.45
CA GLU A 21 -14.44 16.74 -9.55
C GLU A 21 -13.73 15.98 -8.41
N PHE A 22 -14.18 16.18 -7.16
CA PHE A 22 -13.78 15.32 -6.05
C PHE A 22 -14.59 14.02 -6.07
N VAL A 23 -13.89 12.89 -6.06
CA VAL A 23 -14.50 11.55 -6.13
C VAL A 23 -13.88 10.61 -5.10
N ASN A 24 -14.70 9.77 -4.49
CA ASN A 24 -14.24 8.65 -3.66
C ASN A 24 -14.08 7.41 -4.55
N VAL A 25 -12.84 6.95 -4.69
CA VAL A 25 -12.49 5.84 -5.58
C VAL A 25 -12.13 4.62 -4.74
N LYS A 26 -12.67 3.45 -5.11
CA LYS A 26 -12.20 2.19 -4.53
C LYS A 26 -10.78 1.92 -5.03
N VAL A 27 -9.84 1.70 -4.11
CA VAL A 27 -8.47 1.31 -4.46
C VAL A 27 -8.42 -0.18 -4.75
N ASP A 28 -7.86 -0.56 -5.90
CA ASP A 28 -7.75 -1.96 -6.31
C ASP A 28 -6.44 -2.63 -5.88
N LEU A 29 -5.38 -1.84 -5.67
CA LEU A 29 -4.08 -2.31 -5.21
C LEU A 29 -3.33 -1.19 -4.49
N VAL A 30 -2.66 -1.51 -3.38
CA VAL A 30 -1.73 -0.63 -2.67
C VAL A 30 -0.35 -1.24 -2.73
N LEU A 31 0.64 -0.47 -3.15
CA LEU A 31 2.04 -0.87 -3.14
C LEU A 31 2.84 0.10 -2.26
N ALA A 32 3.70 -0.44 -1.40
CA ALA A 32 4.65 0.36 -0.63
C ALA A 32 6.03 -0.32 -0.58
N ASN A 33 7.07 0.51 -0.55
CA ASN A 33 8.47 0.06 -0.49
C ASN A 33 9.10 0.31 0.88
N ASP A 34 10.33 -0.13 1.08
CA ASP A 34 11.09 0.01 2.34
C ASP A 34 11.49 1.43 2.74
N ILE A 35 11.24 2.43 1.87
CA ILE A 35 11.31 3.84 2.25
C ILE A 35 9.98 4.31 2.89
N THR A 36 8.86 3.96 2.25
CA THR A 36 7.55 4.56 2.56
C THR A 36 6.68 3.69 3.48
N ALA A 37 6.77 2.37 3.36
CA ALA A 37 6.01 1.41 4.16
C ALA A 37 6.27 1.58 5.67
N PRO A 38 7.50 1.78 6.17
CA PRO A 38 7.72 1.98 7.60
C PRO A 38 6.95 3.18 8.19
N ILE A 39 6.78 4.26 7.41
CA ILE A 39 6.00 5.43 7.84
C ILE A 39 4.51 5.07 7.87
N ALA A 40 4.00 4.47 6.80
CA ALA A 40 2.60 4.05 6.71
C ALA A 40 2.22 3.04 7.80
N ILE A 41 3.10 2.06 8.11
CA ILE A 41 2.91 1.06 9.17
C ILE A 41 2.77 1.72 10.54
N ARG A 42 3.63 2.70 10.86
CA ARG A 42 3.55 3.42 12.14
C ARG A 42 2.24 4.19 12.29
N GLU A 43 1.77 4.86 11.25
CA GLU A 43 0.47 5.55 11.29
C GLU A 43 -0.69 4.55 11.35
N PHE A 44 -0.60 3.43 10.62
CA PHE A 44 -1.59 2.36 10.67
C PHE A 44 -1.75 1.78 12.09
N GLN A 45 -0.63 1.54 12.77
CA GLN A 45 -0.62 1.09 14.17
C GLN A 45 -1.20 2.14 15.12
N ARG A 46 -0.97 3.44 14.89
CA ARG A 46 -1.57 4.52 15.68
C ARG A 46 -3.09 4.59 15.54
N PHE A 47 -3.63 4.26 14.37
CA PHE A 47 -5.08 4.14 14.19
C PHE A 47 -5.69 2.96 14.96
N GLY A 48 -4.88 2.02 15.46
CA GLY A 48 -5.35 0.90 16.26
C GLY A 48 -6.18 -0.12 15.47
N VAL A 49 -5.92 -0.26 14.17
CA VAL A 49 -6.63 -1.20 13.30
C VAL A 49 -5.85 -2.49 13.17
N ASP A 50 -6.54 -3.62 13.28
CA ASP A 50 -5.93 -4.95 13.28
C ASP A 50 -5.82 -5.61 11.89
N LYS A 51 -6.57 -5.10 10.91
CA LYS A 51 -6.66 -5.70 9.57
C LYS A 51 -6.53 -4.66 8.48
N VAL A 52 -5.77 -4.99 7.44
CA VAL A 52 -5.81 -4.25 6.18
C VAL A 52 -7.15 -4.47 5.47
N PHE A 53 -7.47 -3.63 4.49
CA PHE A 53 -8.76 -3.71 3.80
C PHE A 53 -8.93 -5.01 3.01
N ASP A 54 -7.85 -5.53 2.44
CA ASP A 54 -7.80 -6.78 1.68
C ASP A 54 -6.32 -7.23 1.57
N PRO A 55 -5.91 -8.33 2.22
CA PRO A 55 -4.51 -8.78 2.22
C PRO A 55 -3.98 -9.24 0.86
N GLU A 56 -4.86 -9.60 -0.09
CA GLU A 56 -4.49 -9.92 -1.48
C GLU A 56 -4.19 -8.65 -2.30
N LYS A 57 -4.58 -7.48 -1.80
CA LYS A 57 -4.46 -6.20 -2.52
C LYS A 57 -3.45 -5.24 -1.91
N VAL A 58 -2.66 -5.72 -0.97
CA VAL A 58 -1.53 -4.98 -0.40
C VAL A 58 -0.26 -5.67 -0.84
N VAL A 59 0.65 -4.90 -1.44
CA VAL A 59 1.94 -5.36 -1.96
C VAL A 59 3.04 -4.59 -1.25
N MET A 60 4.00 -5.32 -0.70
CA MET A 60 5.12 -4.77 0.04
C MET A 60 6.42 -5.28 -0.58
N VAL A 61 7.29 -4.39 -1.03
CA VAL A 61 8.56 -4.76 -1.68
C VAL A 61 9.70 -4.03 -1.01
N ALA A 62 10.68 -4.75 -0.48
CA ALA A 62 11.88 -4.14 0.08
C ALA A 62 13.02 -4.19 -0.96
N ASP A 63 13.14 -3.15 -1.78
CA ASP A 63 14.08 -3.07 -2.92
C ASP A 63 15.11 -1.94 -2.81
N HIS A 64 14.94 -0.96 -1.90
CA HIS A 64 15.83 0.19 -1.83
C HIS A 64 17.00 -0.02 -0.86
N PHE A 65 16.78 -0.75 0.22
CA PHE A 65 17.74 -0.98 1.31
C PHE A 65 17.97 -2.47 1.57
N VAL A 66 17.64 -3.34 0.63
CA VAL A 66 18.02 -4.75 0.62
C VAL A 66 19.04 -4.98 -0.51
N PRO A 67 20.22 -5.57 -0.23
CA PRO A 67 20.70 -6.04 1.07
C PRO A 67 20.97 -4.90 2.06
N ASN A 68 20.73 -5.17 3.35
CA ASN A 68 20.77 -4.17 4.42
C ASN A 68 22.21 -3.68 4.70
N LYS A 69 22.45 -2.39 4.46
CA LYS A 69 23.78 -1.77 4.64
C LYS A 69 24.14 -1.49 6.11
N ASP A 70 23.14 -1.37 6.97
CA ASP A 70 23.27 -1.01 8.38
C ASP A 70 22.10 -1.54 9.22
N ILE A 71 22.19 -1.39 10.55
CA ILE A 71 21.16 -1.85 11.50
C ILE A 71 19.81 -1.16 11.22
N THR A 72 19.83 0.11 10.84
CA THR A 72 18.60 0.89 10.59
C THR A 72 17.82 0.31 9.41
N SER A 73 18.48 -0.02 8.31
CA SER A 73 17.87 -0.67 7.15
C SER A 73 17.38 -2.08 7.45
N ALA A 74 18.11 -2.84 8.28
CA ALA A 74 17.68 -4.14 8.75
C ALA A 74 16.38 -4.06 9.59
N GLU A 75 16.28 -3.10 10.51
CA GLU A 75 15.06 -2.89 11.31
C GLU A 75 13.87 -2.43 10.46
N GLN A 76 14.09 -1.63 9.40
CA GLN A 76 13.02 -1.26 8.46
C GLN A 76 12.48 -2.48 7.70
N SER A 77 13.38 -3.32 7.17
CA SER A 77 13.01 -4.55 6.46
C SER A 77 12.29 -5.53 7.38
N LYS A 78 12.75 -5.65 8.63
CA LYS A 78 12.10 -6.46 9.67
C LYS A 78 10.70 -5.95 10.00
N LEU A 79 10.53 -4.64 10.24
CA LEU A 79 9.22 -4.03 10.51
C LEU A 79 8.22 -4.33 9.39
N MET A 80 8.63 -4.22 8.13
CA MET A 80 7.76 -4.55 7.00
C MET A 80 7.38 -6.03 6.98
N ARG A 81 8.36 -6.92 7.14
CA ARG A 81 8.14 -8.38 7.16
C ARG A 81 7.18 -8.77 8.28
N GLU A 82 7.40 -8.25 9.48
CA GLU A 82 6.54 -8.51 10.65
C GLU A 82 5.13 -7.97 10.43
N PHE A 83 4.99 -6.77 9.88
CA PHE A 83 3.67 -6.22 9.53
C PHE A 83 2.94 -7.09 8.50
N CYS A 84 3.63 -7.54 7.44
CA CYS A 84 3.04 -8.42 6.44
C CYS A 84 2.55 -9.72 7.06
N TYR A 85 3.37 -10.34 7.92
CA TYR A 85 3.00 -11.56 8.64
C TYR A 85 1.79 -11.34 9.57
N GLN A 86 1.80 -10.28 10.37
CA GLN A 86 0.73 -9.96 11.32
C GLN A 86 -0.60 -9.60 10.65
N ARG A 87 -0.55 -9.04 9.42
CA ARG A 87 -1.73 -8.61 8.66
C ARG A 87 -2.09 -9.59 7.54
N GLU A 88 -1.46 -10.75 7.51
CA GLU A 88 -1.70 -11.84 6.54
C GLU A 88 -1.54 -11.38 5.08
N ILE A 89 -0.66 -10.40 4.84
CA ILE A 89 -0.38 -9.87 3.50
C ILE A 89 0.39 -10.93 2.70
N ILE A 90 -0.14 -11.28 1.54
CA ILE A 90 0.36 -12.40 0.72
C ILE A 90 1.52 -11.96 -0.18
N HIS A 91 1.53 -10.70 -0.61
CA HIS A 91 2.54 -10.15 -1.51
C HIS A 91 3.61 -9.38 -0.74
N PHE A 92 4.62 -10.12 -0.25
CA PHE A 92 5.83 -9.55 0.33
C PHE A 92 7.07 -10.13 -0.34
N ASP A 93 7.96 -9.26 -0.80
CA ASP A 93 9.23 -9.66 -1.44
C ASP A 93 10.40 -8.76 -1.01
N VAL A 94 11.62 -9.26 -1.17
CA VAL A 94 12.88 -8.61 -0.78
C VAL A 94 13.85 -8.48 -1.97
N GLY A 95 13.36 -7.95 -3.09
CA GLY A 95 14.14 -7.77 -4.32
C GLY A 95 14.75 -9.06 -4.86
#